data_AF-A0AA35Y5V4-F1
#
_entry.id   AF-A0AA35Y5V4-F1
#
_cell.length_a   1.000
_cell.length_b   1.000
_cell.length_c   1.000
_cell.angle_alpha   90.00
_cell.angle_beta   90.00
_cell.angle_gamma   90.00
#
_symmetry.space_group_name_H-M   'P 1'
#
loop_
_entity.id
_entity.type
_entity.pdbx_description
1 polymer ?
#
loop_
_entity_poly.entity_id
_entity_poly.type
_entity_poly.pdbx_seq_one_letter_code
_entity_poly.pdbx_strand_id
1 'polypeptide(L)'
;MIHTQVLKLGFGNDLFVQTGLTEMYVKFRWIEFARKVFGEMKDLDLVSYNVMLAEYVSIGEISLARQLFDQMSQRDLVSWNIMIHGYASLPHGDKDLVSWSKQSHEALNLFHDMQLANFLPDKITIVSVLSACGDLCALTTGMKVHKYIIQNRIEIDIKLATSLVNMYAKCGDINTALKVFNGIKKKDVF
;
A
#
# COMPACT_ATOMS: atom_id res chain seq x y z
N MET A 1 26.38 -9.81 14.79
CA MET A 1 27.65 -9.08 14.96
C MET A 1 27.49 -7.59 14.77
N ILE A 2 26.99 -7.08 13.63
CA ILE A 2 26.86 -5.63 13.37
C ILE A 2 25.98 -4.91 14.41
N HIS A 3 24.75 -5.36 14.65
CA HIS A 3 23.86 -4.80 15.69
C HIS A 3 24.50 -4.76 17.09
N THR A 4 25.20 -5.85 17.49
CA THR A 4 25.90 -5.92 18.77
C THR A 4 27.09 -4.94 18.84
N GLN A 5 27.72 -4.65 17.70
CA GLN A 5 28.81 -3.67 17.59
C GLN A 5 28.28 -2.23 17.63
N VAL A 6 27.16 -1.93 16.96
CA VAL A 6 26.51 -0.62 16.99
C VAL A 6 26.05 -0.27 18.42
N LEU A 7 25.48 -1.24 19.15
CA LEU A 7 25.16 -1.10 20.57
C LEU A 7 26.41 -0.82 21.43
N LYS A 8 27.52 -1.56 21.19
CA LYS A 8 28.79 -1.36 21.92
C LYS A 8 29.48 -0.03 21.62
N LEU A 9 29.25 0.55 20.43
CA LEU A 9 29.85 1.82 20.00
C LEU A 9 29.05 3.05 20.46
N GLY A 10 27.97 2.88 21.23
CA GLY A 10 27.18 4.00 21.77
C GLY A 10 26.17 4.61 20.79
N PHE A 11 26.14 4.15 19.54
CA PHE A 11 25.14 4.53 18.52
C PHE A 11 23.80 3.81 18.69
N GLY A 12 23.70 2.95 19.70
CA GLY A 12 22.49 2.19 20.01
C GLY A 12 21.27 3.03 20.42
N ASN A 13 21.41 4.33 20.65
CA ASN A 13 20.30 5.24 20.93
C ASN A 13 20.01 6.22 19.78
N ASP A 14 20.77 6.16 18.68
CA ASP A 14 20.58 7.05 17.54
C ASP A 14 19.47 6.50 16.64
N LEU A 15 18.34 7.21 16.57
CA LEU A 15 17.18 6.86 15.77
C LEU A 15 17.54 6.64 14.29
N PHE A 16 18.38 7.50 13.71
CA PHE A 16 18.77 7.39 12.30
C PHE A 16 19.58 6.10 12.03
N VAL A 17 20.47 5.75 12.95
CA VAL A 17 21.25 4.50 12.86
C VAL A 17 20.34 3.28 13.04
N GLN A 18 19.38 3.34 13.94
CA GLN A 18 18.43 2.24 14.19
C GLN A 18 17.45 2.04 13.02
N THR A 19 16.92 3.11 12.42
CA THR A 19 16.08 3.04 11.20
C THR A 19 16.89 2.45 10.05
N GLY A 20 18.12 2.90 9.82
CA GLY A 20 19.00 2.36 8.77
C GLY A 20 19.38 0.89 9.00
N LEU A 21 19.58 0.46 10.25
CA LEU A 21 19.79 -0.96 10.57
C LEU A 21 18.52 -1.78 10.30
N THR A 22 17.35 -1.25 10.62
CA THR A 22 16.06 -1.90 10.35
C THR A 22 15.89 -2.07 8.84
N GLU A 23 16.11 -1.02 8.04
CA GLU A 23 16.10 -1.08 6.58
C GLU A 23 17.11 -2.10 6.02
N MET A 24 18.32 -2.15 6.59
CA MET A 24 19.34 -3.12 6.20
C MET A 24 18.88 -4.55 6.47
N TYR A 25 18.36 -4.84 7.67
CA TYR A 25 17.86 -6.16 8.02
C TYR A 25 16.65 -6.59 7.17
N VAL A 26 15.75 -5.66 6.89
CA VAL A 26 14.63 -5.81 5.95
C VAL A 26 15.16 -6.20 4.56
N LYS A 27 16.14 -5.47 4.03
CA LYS A 27 16.75 -5.76 2.71
C LYS A 27 17.36 -7.17 2.61
N PHE A 28 17.85 -7.72 3.72
CA PHE A 28 18.41 -9.08 3.78
C PHE A 28 17.41 -10.15 4.27
N ARG A 29 16.12 -9.82 4.44
CA ARG A 29 15.06 -10.71 4.94
C ARG A 29 15.35 -11.32 6.33
N TRP A 30 16.04 -10.56 7.17
CA TRP A 30 16.39 -10.95 8.54
C TRP A 30 15.39 -10.35 9.53
N ILE A 31 14.14 -10.79 9.41
CA ILE A 31 12.97 -10.15 10.02
C ILE A 31 13.02 -10.18 11.55
N GLU A 32 13.47 -11.28 12.13
CA GLU A 32 13.62 -11.39 13.59
C GLU A 32 14.61 -10.35 14.14
N PHE A 33 15.66 -10.03 13.39
CA PHE A 33 16.61 -8.99 13.77
C PHE A 33 16.04 -7.59 13.54
N ALA A 34 15.32 -7.36 12.43
CA ALA A 34 14.64 -6.09 12.19
C ALA A 34 13.61 -5.79 13.29
N ARG A 35 12.77 -6.78 13.66
CA ARG A 35 11.79 -6.68 14.75
C ARG A 35 12.44 -6.40 16.10
N LYS A 36 13.56 -7.07 16.38
CA LYS A 36 14.31 -6.84 17.60
C LYS A 36 14.86 -5.42 17.67
N VAL A 37 15.49 -4.93 16.59
CA VAL A 37 15.99 -3.56 16.52
C VAL A 37 14.84 -2.58 16.72
N PHE A 38 13.72 -2.77 15.99
CA PHE A 38 12.52 -1.94 16.11
C PHE A 38 11.96 -1.90 17.54
N GLY A 39 11.89 -3.04 18.23
CA GLY A 39 11.41 -3.13 19.61
C GLY A 39 12.35 -2.51 20.65
N GLU A 40 13.62 -2.29 20.31
CA GLU A 40 14.61 -1.64 21.18
C GLU A 40 14.69 -0.11 20.96
N MET A 41 14.01 0.42 19.93
CA MET A 41 13.98 1.85 19.64
C MET A 41 13.18 2.59 20.71
N LYS A 42 13.79 3.60 21.34
CA LYS A 42 13.12 4.41 22.38
C LYS A 42 12.12 5.40 21.81
N ASP A 43 12.43 5.95 20.64
CA ASP A 43 11.61 6.91 19.93
C ASP A 43 11.35 6.37 18.53
N LEU A 44 10.11 5.97 18.26
CA LEU A 44 9.70 5.51 16.94
C LEU A 44 9.14 6.69 16.14
N ASP A 45 9.65 6.89 14.94
CA ASP A 45 9.11 7.85 13.97
C ASP A 45 8.29 7.15 12.87
N LEU A 46 7.59 7.95 12.07
CA LEU A 46 6.76 7.44 10.97
C LEU A 46 7.58 6.61 9.96
N VAL A 47 8.85 6.98 9.73
CA VAL A 47 9.73 6.24 8.81
C VAL A 47 9.97 4.83 9.32
N SER A 48 10.32 4.67 10.59
CA SER A 48 10.56 3.36 11.22
C SER A 48 9.32 2.48 11.17
N TYR A 49 8.13 3.04 11.46
CA TYR A 49 6.87 2.33 11.31
C TYR A 49 6.61 1.92 9.85
N ASN A 50 6.76 2.85 8.90
CA ASN A 50 6.52 2.59 7.48
C ASN A 50 7.45 1.51 6.91
N VAL A 51 8.72 1.47 7.34
CA VAL A 51 9.66 0.39 6.98
C VAL A 51 9.14 -0.96 7.45
N MET A 52 8.73 -1.06 8.73
CA MET A 52 8.22 -2.31 9.28
C MET A 52 6.88 -2.74 8.67
N LEU A 53 5.97 -1.79 8.40
CA LEU A 53 4.72 -2.05 7.70
C LEU A 53 4.97 -2.61 6.30
N ALA A 54 5.84 -1.94 5.52
CA ALA A 54 6.18 -2.37 4.18
C ALA A 54 6.80 -3.77 4.17
N GLU A 55 7.64 -4.07 5.17
CA GLU A 55 8.22 -5.39 5.31
C GLU A 55 7.17 -6.46 5.60
N TYR A 56 6.31 -6.25 6.62
CA TYR A 56 5.25 -7.21 6.97
C TYR A 56 4.31 -7.47 5.78
N VAL A 57 3.98 -6.43 5.02
CA VAL A 57 3.22 -6.55 3.77
C VAL A 57 3.99 -7.41 2.75
N SER A 58 5.28 -7.14 2.52
CA SER A 58 6.08 -7.83 1.50
C SER A 58 6.24 -9.34 1.75
N ILE A 59 6.23 -9.76 3.01
CA ILE A 59 6.34 -11.17 3.41
C ILE A 59 4.98 -11.87 3.53
N GLY A 60 3.88 -11.16 3.33
CA GLY A 60 2.52 -11.69 3.41
C GLY A 60 1.92 -11.73 4.82
N GLU A 61 2.62 -11.21 5.83
CA GLU A 61 2.16 -11.12 7.22
C GLU A 61 1.28 -9.88 7.44
N ILE A 62 0.22 -9.75 6.63
CA ILE A 62 -0.67 -8.59 6.64
C ILE A 62 -1.36 -8.37 8.00
N SER A 63 -1.56 -9.43 8.78
CA SER A 63 -2.11 -9.35 10.13
C SER A 63 -1.17 -8.61 11.09
N LEU A 64 0.14 -8.84 11.00
CA LEU A 64 1.14 -8.13 11.79
C LEU A 64 1.25 -6.67 11.34
N ALA A 65 1.19 -6.43 10.03
CA ALA A 65 1.14 -5.08 9.48
C ALA A 65 -0.09 -4.31 10.02
N ARG A 66 -1.27 -4.93 10.03
CA ARG A 66 -2.50 -4.32 10.58
C ARG A 66 -2.34 -3.97 12.05
N GLN A 67 -1.87 -4.91 12.86
CA GLN A 67 -1.66 -4.67 14.29
C GLN A 67 -0.71 -3.51 14.53
N LEU A 68 0.40 -3.44 13.79
CA LEU A 68 1.35 -2.35 13.91
C LEU A 68 0.72 -1.02 13.48
N PHE A 69 -0.01 -1.02 12.36
CA PHE A 69 -0.70 0.15 11.84
C PHE A 69 -1.75 0.69 12.83
N ASP A 70 -2.44 -0.18 13.55
CA ASP A 70 -3.42 0.18 14.60
C ASP A 70 -2.77 0.87 15.80
N GLN A 71 -1.55 0.46 16.15
CA GLN A 71 -0.79 1.03 17.25
C GLN A 71 -0.22 2.42 16.95
N MET A 72 -0.15 2.81 15.68
CA MET A 72 0.36 4.13 15.28
C MET A 72 -0.59 5.25 15.74
N SER A 73 -0.07 6.16 16.56
CA SER A 73 -0.80 7.37 17.01
C SER A 73 -0.93 8.43 15.92
N GLN A 74 0.05 8.48 15.02
CA GLN A 74 0.09 9.35 13.84
C GLN A 74 0.34 8.48 12.62
N ARG A 75 -0.28 8.83 11.50
CA ARG A 75 -0.14 8.12 10.22
C ARG A 75 0.06 9.14 9.12
N ASP A 76 0.86 8.81 8.12
CA ASP A 76 1.01 9.63 6.93
C ASP A 76 0.47 8.92 5.69
N LEU A 77 0.54 9.60 4.54
CA LEU A 77 0.12 9.06 3.26
C LEU A 77 0.83 7.74 2.92
N VAL A 78 2.10 7.60 3.34
CA VAL A 78 2.89 6.40 3.08
C VAL A 78 2.35 5.22 3.91
N SER A 79 2.04 5.42 5.20
CA SER A 79 1.43 4.39 6.06
C SER A 79 0.12 3.86 5.45
N TRP A 80 -0.76 4.77 4.99
CA TRP A 80 -2.02 4.40 4.35
C TRP A 80 -1.80 3.64 3.04
N ASN A 81 -0.91 4.13 2.18
CA ASN A 81 -0.60 3.51 0.89
C ASN A 81 -0.06 2.10 1.06
N ILE A 82 0.83 1.86 2.02
CA ILE A 82 1.37 0.53 2.32
C ILE A 82 0.24 -0.43 2.67
N MET A 83 -0.65 -0.05 3.59
CA MET A 83 -1.73 -0.92 4.05
C MET A 83 -2.76 -1.20 2.96
N ILE A 84 -3.20 -0.16 2.25
CA ILE A 84 -4.16 -0.30 1.13
C ILE A 84 -3.56 -1.19 0.04
N HIS A 85 -2.27 -1.00 -0.29
CA HIS A 85 -1.57 -1.85 -1.25
C HIS A 85 -1.50 -3.30 -0.80
N GLY A 86 -1.14 -3.53 0.47
CA GLY A 86 -1.04 -4.87 1.04
C GLY A 86 -2.34 -5.66 0.94
N TYR A 87 -3.47 -5.03 1.26
CA TYR A 87 -4.78 -5.67 1.14
C TYR A 87 -5.31 -5.80 -0.30
N ALA A 88 -4.91 -4.91 -1.20
CA ALA A 88 -5.44 -4.87 -2.57
C ALA A 88 -4.62 -5.64 -3.62
N SER A 89 -3.36 -5.97 -3.35
CA SER A 89 -2.43 -6.40 -4.39
C SER A 89 -1.52 -7.58 -4.03
N LEU A 90 -1.53 -8.06 -2.78
CA LEU A 90 -0.74 -9.24 -2.43
C LEU A 90 -1.32 -10.51 -3.07
N PRO A 91 -0.46 -11.37 -3.67
CA PRO A 91 -0.88 -12.66 -4.18
C PRO A 91 -1.51 -13.47 -3.05
N HIS A 92 -2.74 -13.90 -3.27
CA HIS A 92 -3.39 -14.83 -2.39
C HIS A 92 -2.60 -16.15 -2.47
N GLY A 93 -2.03 -16.61 -1.36
CA GLY A 93 -1.71 -18.04 -1.24
C GLY A 93 -2.97 -18.88 -1.44
N ASP A 94 -2.86 -20.20 -1.39
CA ASP A 94 -3.99 -21.16 -1.47
C ASP A 94 -5.01 -20.98 -0.32
N LYS A 95 -5.66 -19.83 -0.25
CA LYS A 95 -6.68 -19.44 0.72
C LYS A 95 -7.96 -19.21 -0.06
N ASP A 96 -9.04 -19.79 0.45
CA ASP A 96 -10.36 -19.85 -0.18
C ASP A 96 -10.86 -18.50 -0.71
N LEU A 97 -11.74 -18.53 -1.73
CA LEU A 97 -12.37 -17.35 -2.35
C LEU A 97 -12.96 -16.33 -1.35
N VAL A 98 -13.39 -16.81 -0.18
CA VAL A 98 -13.91 -15.98 0.91
C VAL A 98 -12.82 -15.08 1.52
N SER A 99 -11.57 -15.55 1.57
CA SER A 99 -10.44 -14.79 2.11
C SER A 99 -10.01 -13.65 1.19
N TRP A 100 -10.05 -13.86 -0.13
CA TRP A 100 -9.75 -12.81 -1.11
C TRP A 100 -10.73 -11.65 -0.97
N SER A 101 -12.03 -11.91 -1.11
CA SER A 101 -13.02 -10.82 -1.09
C SER A 101 -12.96 -10.00 0.20
N LYS A 102 -12.67 -10.64 1.34
CA LYS A 102 -12.46 -9.93 2.61
C LYS A 102 -11.30 -8.93 2.57
N GLN A 103 -10.16 -9.31 1.97
CA GLN A 103 -9.00 -8.43 1.89
C GLN A 103 -9.25 -7.23 0.97
N SER A 104 -9.86 -7.46 -0.20
CA SER A 104 -10.23 -6.35 -1.09
C SER A 104 -11.24 -5.40 -0.43
N HIS A 105 -12.17 -5.92 0.40
CA HIS A 105 -13.07 -5.06 1.18
C HIS A 105 -12.30 -4.22 2.21
N GLU A 106 -11.32 -4.82 2.89
CA GLU A 106 -10.49 -4.11 3.85
C GLU A 106 -9.66 -2.99 3.18
N ALA A 107 -9.17 -3.21 1.96
CA ALA A 107 -8.52 -2.13 1.20
C ALA A 107 -9.47 -0.95 0.94
N LEU A 108 -10.74 -1.21 0.63
CA LEU A 108 -11.74 -0.15 0.43
C LEU A 108 -12.15 0.54 1.75
N ASN A 109 -12.19 -0.20 2.87
CA ASN A 109 -12.41 0.37 4.20
C ASN A 109 -11.28 1.31 4.59
N LEU A 110 -10.02 0.87 4.43
CA LEU A 110 -8.84 1.70 4.69
C LEU A 110 -8.80 2.94 3.79
N PHE A 111 -9.21 2.82 2.54
CA PHE A 111 -9.34 3.97 1.64
C PHE A 111 -10.39 4.97 2.14
N HIS A 112 -11.53 4.49 2.61
CA HIS A 112 -12.55 5.35 3.20
C HIS A 112 -12.06 6.03 4.50
N ASP A 113 -11.39 5.28 5.38
CA ASP A 113 -10.83 5.80 6.62
C ASP A 113 -9.74 6.85 6.37
N MET A 114 -8.88 6.63 5.37
CA MET A 114 -7.90 7.59 4.89
C MET A 114 -8.57 8.92 4.47
N GLN A 115 -9.68 8.83 3.72
CA GLN A 115 -10.44 10.02 3.29
C GLN A 115 -11.09 10.74 4.47
N LEU A 116 -11.65 10.00 5.45
CA LEU A 116 -12.21 10.57 6.68
C LEU A 116 -11.13 11.26 7.53
N ALA A 117 -9.91 10.74 7.50
CA ALA A 117 -8.74 11.37 8.11
C ALA A 117 -8.20 12.57 7.30
N ASN A 118 -8.90 13.01 6.26
CA ASN A 118 -8.56 14.13 5.38
C ASN A 118 -7.27 13.94 4.55
N PHE A 119 -6.85 12.70 4.32
CA PHE A 119 -5.76 12.42 3.39
C PHE A 119 -6.28 12.32 1.96
N LEU A 120 -5.59 12.99 1.03
CA LEU A 120 -5.91 12.94 -0.39
C LEU A 120 -5.24 11.71 -1.04
N PRO A 121 -6.00 10.86 -1.73
CA PRO A 121 -5.45 9.72 -2.47
C PRO A 121 -4.47 10.16 -3.56
N ASP A 122 -3.30 9.54 -3.61
CA ASP A 122 -2.34 9.72 -4.69
C ASP A 122 -2.48 8.61 -5.75
N LYS A 123 -1.62 8.65 -6.78
CA LYS A 123 -1.62 7.64 -7.85
C LYS A 123 -1.42 6.21 -7.32
N ILE A 124 -0.61 6.04 -6.26
CA ILE A 124 -0.35 4.73 -5.65
C ILE A 124 -1.63 4.23 -4.97
N THR A 125 -2.27 5.08 -4.17
CA THR A 125 -3.56 4.79 -3.53
C THR A 125 -4.59 4.37 -4.60
N ILE A 126 -4.73 5.18 -5.64
CA ILE A 126 -5.75 5.01 -6.68
C ILE A 126 -5.58 3.70 -7.43
N VAL A 127 -4.35 3.34 -7.81
CA VAL A 127 -4.07 2.07 -8.50
C VAL A 127 -4.49 0.87 -7.64
N SER A 128 -4.12 0.87 -6.35
CA SER A 128 -4.48 -0.21 -5.44
C SER A 128 -5.99 -0.30 -5.21
N VAL A 129 -6.66 0.84 -5.01
CA VAL A 129 -8.13 0.88 -4.83
C VAL A 129 -8.87 0.40 -6.09
N LEU A 130 -8.42 0.77 -7.28
CA LEU A 130 -9.01 0.28 -8.54
C LEU A 130 -8.83 -1.23 -8.69
N SER A 131 -7.70 -1.79 -8.25
CA SER A 131 -7.50 -3.24 -8.20
C SER A 131 -8.56 -3.92 -7.33
N ALA A 132 -8.71 -3.44 -6.08
CA ALA A 132 -9.72 -3.95 -5.15
C ALA A 132 -11.16 -3.79 -5.69
N CYS A 133 -11.46 -2.68 -6.37
CA CYS A 133 -12.76 -2.48 -7.01
C CYS A 133 -13.02 -3.51 -8.11
N GLY A 134 -12.01 -3.81 -8.94
CA GLY A 134 -12.14 -4.83 -9.98
C GLY A 134 -12.38 -6.22 -9.40
N ASP A 135 -11.66 -6.56 -8.33
CA ASP A 135 -11.78 -7.86 -7.67
C ASP A 135 -13.14 -8.10 -7.01
N LEU A 136 -13.74 -7.03 -6.49
CA LEU A 136 -15.06 -7.07 -5.87
C LEU A 136 -16.22 -6.77 -6.83
N CYS A 137 -15.90 -6.50 -8.11
CA CYS A 137 -16.86 -5.92 -9.06
C CYS A 137 -17.57 -4.66 -8.52
N ALA A 138 -16.88 -3.85 -7.70
CA ALA A 138 -17.40 -2.66 -7.04
C ALA A 138 -17.42 -1.44 -7.99
N LEU A 139 -18.18 -1.55 -9.09
CA LEU A 139 -18.22 -0.57 -10.18
C LEU A 139 -18.50 0.86 -9.69
N THR A 140 -19.46 1.02 -8.78
CA THR A 140 -19.85 2.34 -8.24
C THR A 140 -18.68 3.04 -7.56
N THR A 141 -17.88 2.31 -6.77
CA THR A 141 -16.69 2.85 -6.11
C THR A 141 -15.61 3.17 -7.13
N GLY A 142 -15.35 2.25 -8.08
CA GLY A 142 -14.42 2.48 -9.18
C GLY A 142 -14.75 3.73 -10.02
N MET A 143 -16.03 3.98 -10.29
CA MET A 143 -16.49 5.20 -10.98
C MET A 143 -16.26 6.47 -10.16
N LYS A 144 -16.46 6.44 -8.84
CA LYS A 144 -16.15 7.57 -7.96
C LYS A 144 -14.66 7.90 -7.99
N VAL A 145 -13.81 6.89 -7.94
CA VAL A 145 -12.35 7.03 -8.06
C VAL A 145 -11.97 7.59 -9.43
N HIS A 146 -12.54 7.08 -10.52
CA HIS A 146 -12.28 7.62 -11.85
C HIS A 146 -12.71 9.08 -12.00
N LYS A 147 -13.87 9.44 -11.43
CA LYS A 147 -14.32 10.84 -11.37
C LYS A 147 -13.34 11.71 -10.57
N TYR A 148 -12.84 11.21 -9.44
CA TYR A 148 -11.84 11.90 -8.62
C TYR A 148 -10.56 12.19 -9.42
N ILE A 149 -10.05 11.23 -10.20
CA ILE A 149 -8.87 11.41 -11.08
C ILE A 149 -9.08 12.62 -12.01
N ILE A 150 -10.24 12.67 -12.68
CA ILE A 150 -10.57 13.73 -13.65
C ILE A 150 -10.70 15.09 -12.94
N GLN A 151 -11.44 15.14 -11.83
CA GLN A 151 -11.70 16.39 -11.09
C GLN A 151 -10.42 17.00 -10.51
N ASN A 152 -9.48 16.17 -10.06
CA ASN A 152 -8.20 16.62 -9.50
C ASN A 152 -7.09 16.73 -10.55
N ARG A 153 -7.42 16.52 -11.84
CA ARG A 153 -6.47 16.57 -12.97
C ARG A 153 -5.24 15.68 -12.75
N ILE A 154 -5.44 14.51 -12.14
CA ILE A 154 -4.38 13.52 -11.94
C ILE A 154 -4.01 12.96 -13.31
N GLU A 155 -2.73 13.05 -13.65
CA GLU A 155 -2.22 12.53 -14.91
C GLU A 155 -2.38 11.00 -14.98
N ILE A 156 -3.08 10.55 -16.03
CA ILE A 156 -3.27 9.14 -16.32
C ILE A 156 -2.08 8.63 -17.14
N ASP A 157 -1.13 8.00 -16.47
CA ASP A 157 -0.04 7.23 -17.07
C ASP A 157 -0.49 5.80 -17.43
N ILE A 158 0.40 5.05 -18.08
CA ILE A 158 0.12 3.68 -18.54
C ILE A 158 -0.34 2.77 -17.39
N LYS A 159 0.27 2.88 -16.21
CA LYS A 159 -0.07 2.03 -15.06
C LYS A 159 -1.47 2.34 -14.55
N LEU A 160 -1.78 3.61 -14.33
CA LEU A 160 -3.11 4.04 -13.88
C LEU A 160 -4.20 3.72 -14.91
N ALA A 161 -3.90 3.92 -16.21
CA ALA A 161 -4.84 3.60 -17.27
C ALA A 161 -5.12 2.09 -17.36
N THR A 162 -4.09 1.26 -17.20
CA THR A 162 -4.22 -0.21 -17.16
C THR A 162 -5.09 -0.63 -15.99
N SER A 163 -4.92 -0.04 -14.81
CA SER A 163 -5.77 -0.31 -13.64
C SER A 163 -7.23 0.09 -13.88
N LEU A 164 -7.49 1.24 -14.53
CA LEU A 164 -8.85 1.65 -14.89
C LEU A 164 -9.50 0.68 -15.88
N VAL A 165 -8.79 0.30 -16.94
CA VAL A 165 -9.27 -0.66 -17.94
C VAL A 165 -9.60 -2.00 -17.28
N ASN A 166 -8.69 -2.52 -16.45
CA ASN A 166 -8.87 -3.78 -15.74
C ASN A 166 -10.07 -3.74 -14.78
N MET A 167 -10.21 -2.65 -14.02
CA MET A 167 -11.34 -2.46 -13.10
C MET A 167 -12.68 -2.49 -13.85
N TYR A 168 -12.84 -1.67 -14.90
CA TYR A 168 -14.06 -1.64 -15.69
C TYR A 168 -14.35 -2.96 -16.39
N ALA A 169 -13.32 -3.62 -16.94
CA ALA A 169 -13.46 -4.90 -17.60
C ALA A 169 -13.93 -6.00 -16.64
N LYS A 170 -13.31 -6.11 -15.45
CA LYS A 170 -13.74 -7.05 -14.40
C LYS A 170 -15.18 -6.76 -13.92
N CYS A 171 -15.56 -5.49 -13.83
CA CYS A 171 -16.93 -5.08 -13.47
C CYS A 171 -17.95 -5.23 -14.62
N GLY A 172 -17.53 -5.66 -15.82
CA GLY A 172 -18.41 -5.86 -16.97
C GLY A 172 -18.75 -4.61 -17.79
N ASP A 173 -18.22 -3.43 -17.45
CA ASP A 173 -18.40 -2.20 -18.26
C ASP A 173 -17.30 -2.09 -19.34
N ILE A 174 -17.40 -2.98 -20.33
CA ILE A 174 -16.45 -3.07 -21.45
C ILE A 174 -16.42 -1.77 -22.27
N ASN A 175 -17.54 -1.07 -22.37
CA ASN A 175 -17.63 0.17 -23.13
C ASN A 175 -16.74 1.27 -22.52
N THR A 176 -16.79 1.44 -21.19
CA THR A 176 -15.92 2.41 -20.53
C THR A 176 -14.46 1.96 -20.53
N ALA A 177 -14.19 0.66 -20.36
CA ALA A 177 -12.85 0.10 -20.49
C ALA A 177 -12.21 0.44 -21.86
N LEU A 178 -12.94 0.23 -22.96
CA LEU A 178 -12.47 0.56 -24.31
C LEU A 178 -12.25 2.06 -24.53
N LYS A 179 -13.11 2.92 -23.95
CA LYS A 179 -12.92 4.39 -24.01
C LYS A 179 -11.61 4.80 -23.36
N VAL A 180 -11.31 4.27 -22.17
CA VAL A 180 -10.05 4.54 -21.46
C VAL A 180 -8.87 4.03 -22.29
N PHE A 181 -8.93 2.78 -22.76
CA PHE A 181 -7.86 2.15 -23.54
C PHE A 181 -7.53 2.92 -24.83
N ASN A 182 -8.54 3.34 -25.58
CA ASN A 182 -8.34 4.12 -26.81
C ASN A 182 -7.83 5.54 -26.53
N GLY A 183 -8.13 6.09 -25.35
CA GLY A 183 -7.56 7.36 -24.88
C GLY A 183 -6.05 7.30 -24.68
N ILE A 184 -5.52 6.14 -24.24
CA ILE A 184 -4.06 5.91 -24.09
C ILE A 184 -3.39 5.91 -25.46
N LYS A 185 -3.89 5.09 -26.40
CA LYS A 185 -3.32 4.97 -27.75
C LYS A 185 -3.22 6.31 -28.49
N LYS A 186 -4.15 7.24 -28.25
CA LYS A 186 -4.09 8.57 -28.86
C LYS A 186 -2.94 9.43 -28.33
N LYS A 187 -2.40 9.15 -27.15
CA LYS A 187 -1.27 9.91 -26.57
C LYS A 187 0.09 9.37 -27.01
N ASP A 188 0.20 8.08 -27.30
CA ASP A 188 1.47 7.44 -27.68
C ASP A 188 1.82 7.60 -29.18
N VAL A 189 0.94 8.20 -29.98
CA VAL A 189 1.09 8.34 -31.45
C VAL A 189 1.50 9.77 -31.85
N PHE A 190 1.98 10.59 -30.91
CA PHE A 190 2.48 11.94 -31.16
C PHE A 190 3.89 12.14 -30.61
#